data_AF-A0A3C0YZ74-F1
#
_entry.id   AF-A0A3C0YZ74-F1
#
_cell.length_a   1.000
_cell.length_b   1.000
_cell.length_c   1.000
_cell.angle_alpha   90.00
_cell.angle_beta   90.00
_cell.angle_gamma   90.00
#
_symmetry.space_group_name_H-M   'P 1'
#
loop_
_entity.id
_entity.type
_entity.pdbx_description
1 polymer ?
#
loop_
_entity_poly.entity_id
_entity_poly.type
_entity_poly.pdbx_seq_one_letter_code
_entity_poly.pdbx_strand_id
1 'polypeptide(L)' 'MTTPIEQITVECSGCGHRYEDYHRRSMNLALDDFDDDYLEQMSTTTCPECGVKRSIGSLVVREIDNTWVFEV' A
#
# COMPACT_ATOMS: atom_id res chain seq x y z
N MET A 1 -17.99 -4.53 7.70
CA MET A 1 -18.02 -3.85 6.39
C MET A 1 -16.59 -3.71 5.90
N THR A 2 -16.37 -4.06 4.64
CA THR A 2 -15.06 -4.01 3.99
C THR A 2 -15.10 -2.92 2.93
N THR A 3 -14.09 -2.06 2.90
CA THR A 3 -14.03 -0.95 1.94
C THR A 3 -13.66 -1.45 0.55
N PRO A 4 -14.12 -0.77 -0.53
CA PRO A 4 -13.63 -1.04 -1.87
C PRO A 4 -12.12 -0.80 -1.95
N ILE A 5 -11.50 -1.41 -2.96
CA ILE A 5 -10.08 -1.21 -3.27
C ILE A 5 -9.93 0.15 -3.94
N GLU A 6 -8.96 0.93 -3.52
CA GLU A 6 -8.61 2.23 -4.10
C GLU A 6 -7.24 2.15 -4.78
N GLN A 7 -7.05 2.94 -5.84
CA GLN A 7 -5.73 3.15 -6.45
C GLN A 7 -4.99 4.25 -5.71
N ILE A 8 -3.73 3.99 -5.38
CA ILE A 8 -2.82 4.93 -4.71
C ILE A 8 -1.54 5.07 -5.53
N THR A 9 -0.94 6.26 -5.48
CA THR A 9 0.39 6.50 -6.05
C THR A 9 1.40 6.42 -4.92
N VAL A 10 2.36 5.51 -5.02
CA VAL A 10 3.41 5.29 -4.03
C VAL A 10 4.75 5.73 -4.60
N GLU A 11 5.52 6.49 -3.83
CA GLU A 11 6.91 6.81 -4.12
C GLU A 11 7.84 5.87 -3.34
N CYS A 12 8.69 5.15 -4.06
CA CYS A 12 9.65 4.24 -3.45
C CYS A 12 10.74 5.03 -2.71
N SER A 13 10.97 4.73 -1.43
CA SER A 13 12.09 5.32 -0.66
C SER A 13 13.47 4.82 -1.08
N GLY A 14 13.56 3.68 -1.76
CA GLY A 14 14.83 3.10 -2.21
C GLY A 14 15.37 3.75 -3.48
N CYS A 15 14.52 3.93 -4.50
CA CYS A 15 14.93 4.45 -5.80
C CYS A 15 14.25 5.78 -6.20
N GLY A 16 13.29 6.28 -5.42
CA GLY A 16 12.51 7.47 -5.74
C GLY A 16 11.46 7.26 -6.85
N HIS A 17 11.31 6.03 -7.36
CA HIS A 17 10.36 5.73 -8.42
C HIS A 17 8.91 5.80 -7.92
N ARG A 18 8.05 6.48 -8.67
CA ARG A 18 6.62 6.57 -8.39
C ARG A 18 5.86 5.54 -9.21
N TYR A 19 5.07 4.71 -8.54
CA TYR A 19 4.26 3.69 -9.18
C TYR A 19 2.85 3.67 -8.61
N GLU A 20 1.91 3.16 -9.40
CA GLU A 20 0.53 2.96 -8.98
C GLU A 20 0.42 1.60 -8.28
N ASP A 21 -0.28 1.59 -7.15
CA ASP A 21 -0.57 0.39 -6.37
C ASP A 21 -2.03 0.43 -5.88
N TYR A 22 -2.51 -0.69 -5.36
CA TYR A 22 -3.85 -0.83 -4.83
C TYR A 22 -3.83 -0.93 -3.31
N HIS A 23 -4.74 -0.22 -2.66
CA HIS A 23 -4.87 -0.26 -1.21
C HIS A 23 -6.32 -0.37 -0.80
N ARG A 24 -6.57 -1.18 0.23
CA ARG A 24 -7.86 -1.31 0.88
C ARG A 24 -7.76 -0.84 2.32
N ARG A 25 -8.39 0.31 2.63
CA ARG A 25 -8.29 0.96 3.95
C ARG A 25 -8.79 0.12 5.12
N SER A 26 -9.81 -0.70 4.90
CA SER A 26 -10.40 -1.53 5.94
C SER A 26 -10.82 -2.90 5.41
N MET A 27 -10.46 -3.92 6.18
CA MET A 27 -10.82 -5.32 5.96
C MET A 27 -11.52 -5.83 7.21
N ASN A 28 -12.68 -6.47 7.05
CA ASN A 28 -13.39 -7.05 8.17
C ASN A 28 -13.05 -8.55 8.32
N LEU A 29 -11.97 -8.82 9.05
CA LEU A 29 -11.46 -10.18 9.27
C LEU A 29 -12.44 -11.12 10.02
N ALA A 30 -13.52 -10.59 10.59
CA ALA A 30 -14.54 -11.37 11.29
C ALA A 30 -15.72 -11.77 10.38
N LEU A 31 -15.87 -11.13 9.22
CA LEU A 31 -16.96 -11.37 8.26
C LEU A 31 -16.46 -11.99 6.96
N ASP A 32 -15.23 -11.66 6.57
CA ASP A 32 -14.63 -12.10 5.32
C ASP A 32 -13.48 -13.08 5.62
N ASP A 33 -13.45 -14.19 4.88
CA ASP A 33 -12.39 -15.20 4.96
C ASP A 33 -11.26 -14.82 3.98
N PHE A 34 -10.35 -13.97 4.44
CA PHE A 34 -9.14 -13.59 3.70
C PHE A 34 -7.98 -14.50 4.10
N ASP A 35 -7.31 -15.05 3.11
CA ASP A 35 -6.08 -15.82 3.27
C ASP A 35 -4.88 -14.92 3.61
N ASP A 36 -3.89 -15.50 4.30
CA ASP A 36 -2.69 -14.78 4.74
C ASP A 36 -1.92 -14.14 3.57
N ASP A 37 -1.87 -14.83 2.43
CA ASP A 37 -1.24 -14.31 1.20
C ASP A 37 -1.95 -13.05 0.69
N TYR A 38 -3.27 -12.99 0.77
CA TYR A 38 -4.04 -11.81 0.39
C TYR A 38 -3.82 -10.66 1.39
N LEU A 39 -3.81 -10.97 2.70
CA LEU A 39 -3.53 -9.97 3.74
C LEU A 39 -2.12 -9.38 3.59
N GLU A 40 -1.13 -10.20 3.27
CA GLU A 40 0.24 -9.75 3.03
C GLU A 40 0.30 -8.83 1.80
N GLN A 41 -0.37 -9.18 0.70
CA GLN A 41 -0.44 -8.34 -0.51
C GLN A 41 -1.17 -7.01 -0.26
N MET A 42 -2.23 -7.00 0.53
CA MET A 42 -2.99 -5.77 0.82
C MET A 42 -2.32 -4.87 1.86
N SER A 43 -1.38 -5.41 2.65
CA SER A 43 -0.67 -4.68 3.72
C SER A 43 0.73 -4.23 3.31
N THR A 44 1.22 -4.68 2.16
CA THR A 44 2.56 -4.37 1.67
C THR A 44 2.54 -3.89 0.24
N THR A 45 3.49 -3.02 -0.08
CA THR A 45 3.74 -2.54 -1.43
C THR A 45 5.15 -2.95 -1.83
N THR A 46 5.32 -3.36 -3.08
CA THR A 46 6.62 -3.77 -3.63
C THR A 46 6.96 -2.88 -4.81
N CYS A 47 8.10 -2.19 -4.74
CA CYS A 47 8.54 -1.36 -5.83
C CYS A 47 8.91 -2.22 -7.06
N PRO A 48 8.34 -1.98 -8.25
CA PRO A 48 8.63 -2.75 -9.45
C PRO A 48 10.05 -2.53 -9.99
N GLU A 49 10.70 -1.41 -9.64
CA GLU A 49 12.05 -1.09 -10.12
C GLU A 49 13.16 -1.68 -9.27
N CYS A 50 13.08 -1.52 -7.95
CA CYS A 50 14.14 -1.96 -7.03
C CYS A 50 13.79 -3.19 -6.20
N GLY A 51 12.55 -3.68 -6.28
CA GLY A 51 12.08 -4.85 -5.54
C GLY A 51 11.93 -4.64 -4.03
N VAL A 52 12.08 -3.41 -3.54
CA VAL A 52 11.93 -3.10 -2.11
C VAL A 52 10.47 -3.29 -1.71
N LYS A 53 10.25 -4.21 -0.76
CA LYS A 53 8.95 -4.48 -0.14
C LYS A 53 8.84 -3.76 1.19
N ARG A 54 7.71 -3.07 1.42
CA ARG A 54 7.44 -2.33 2.67
C ARG A 54 5.98 -2.41 3.05
N SER A 55 5.67 -2.18 4.31
CA SER A 55 4.29 -2.09 4.76
C SER A 55 3.66 -0.76 4.32
N ILE A 56 2.45 -0.84 3.75
CA ILE A 56 1.64 0.32 3.38
C ILE A 56 1.25 1.13 4.62
N GLY A 57 1.13 0.47 5.79
CA GLY A 57 0.84 1.15 7.06
C GLY A 57 1.93 2.11 7.53
N SER A 58 3.13 2.06 6.94
CA SER A 58 4.25 2.98 7.23
C SER A 58 4.35 4.14 6.24
N LEU A 59 3.43 4.24 5.28
CA LEU A 59 3.38 5.33 4.32
C LEU A 59 2.60 6.53 4.89
N VAL A 60 3.12 7.73 4.63
CA VAL A 60 2.50 9.01 4.93
C VAL A 60 2.02 9.64 3.63
N VAL A 61 0.84 10.25 3.64
CA VAL A 61 0.29 10.92 2.46
C VAL A 61 0.88 12.32 2.37
N ARG A 62 1.55 12.62 1.25
CA ARG A 62 2.03 13.97 0.94
C ARG A 62 0.89 14.78 0.33
N GLU A 63 0.38 15.77 1.06
CA GLU A 63 -0.82 16.54 0.68
C GLU A 63 -0.70 17.33 -0.64
N ILE A 64 0.52 17.62 -1.10
CA ILE A 64 0.76 18.41 -2.32
C ILE A 64 0.26 17.68 -3.59
N ASP A 65 0.45 16.36 -3.63
CA ASP A 65 0.19 15.53 -4.82
C ASP A 65 -0.51 14.21 -4.48
N ASN A 66 -1.01 14.07 -3.24
CA ASN A 66 -1.66 12.87 -2.72
C ASN A 66 -0.79 11.60 -2.88
N THR A 67 0.53 11.79 -2.93
CA THR A 67 1.52 10.72 -3.12
C THR A 67 1.86 10.11 -1.77
N TRP A 68 1.82 8.79 -1.68
CA TRP A 68 2.17 8.03 -0.49
C TRP A 68 3.69 7.85 -0.46
N VAL A 69 4.34 8.38 0.57
CA VAL A 69 5.79 8.36 0.75
C VAL A 69 6.14 7.65 2.06
N PHE A 70 7.30 7.02 2.16
CA PHE A 70 7.74 6.45 3.44
C PHE A 70 8.19 7.56 4.38
N GLU A 71 7.75 7.51 5.64
CA GLU A 71 8.34 8.33 6.71
C GLU A 71 9.76 7.82 6.99
N VAL A 72 10.75 8.72 6.93
CA VAL A 72 12.17 8.42 7.19
C VAL A 72 12.50 8.69 8.65
#